data_AF-A0A924V3L4-F1
#
_entry.id   AF-A0A924V3L4-F1
#
_cell.length_a   1.000
_cell.length_b   1.000
_cell.length_c   1.000
_cell.angle_alpha   90.00
_cell.angle_beta   90.00
_cell.angle_gamma   90.00
#
_symmetry.space_group_name_H-M   'P 1'
#
loop_
_entity.id
_entity.type
_entity.pdbx_description
1 polymer ?
#
loop_
_entity_poly.entity_id
_entity_poly.type
_entity_poly.pdbx_seq_one_letter_code
_entity_poly.pdbx_strand_id
1 'polypeptide(L)'
;MDDPEYAIKTVDALVPKSLDDIIRKNRDKAALRLTTPEEMMELRQKIFFSEPKAIMDEWSLISMIRLTDGFVQVYLLGNIRGKTIHRLTSTVQQIDLDKQLLITQSGSLYQLGKPLDGEHGMHQLMAICAIFHTWGFGNFLGVPQFFY
;
A
#
# COMPACT_ATOMS: atom_id res chain seq x y z
N MET A 1 -24.27 27.37 -13.78
CA MET A 1 -23.09 28.20 -14.10
C MET A 1 -22.02 27.68 -13.17
N ASP A 2 -21.27 26.68 -13.62
CA ASP A 2 -20.29 25.97 -12.80
C ASP A 2 -19.06 26.86 -12.67
N ASP A 3 -18.86 27.39 -11.46
CA ASP A 3 -17.69 28.15 -11.11
C ASP A 3 -16.47 27.20 -11.13
N PRO A 4 -15.48 27.42 -12.02
CA PRO A 4 -14.29 26.57 -12.07
C PRO A 4 -13.51 26.55 -10.75
N GLU A 5 -13.66 27.57 -9.91
CA GLU A 5 -13.05 27.64 -8.57
C GLU A 5 -13.73 26.68 -7.57
N TYR A 6 -15.03 26.38 -7.77
CA TYR A 6 -15.77 25.40 -6.96
C TYR A 6 -15.39 23.95 -7.33
N ALA A 7 -15.14 23.67 -8.62
CA ALA A 7 -14.72 22.35 -9.07
C ALA A 7 -13.34 21.94 -8.52
N ILE A 8 -12.37 22.88 -8.46
CA ILE A 8 -11.02 22.63 -7.95
C ILE A 8 -11.04 22.31 -6.44
N LYS A 9 -11.81 23.06 -5.64
CA LYS A 9 -11.99 22.78 -4.20
C LYS A 9 -12.59 21.41 -3.91
N THR A 10 -13.35 20.86 -4.86
CA THR A 10 -14.01 19.56 -4.72
C THR A 10 -13.04 18.40 -4.97
N VAL A 11 -12.08 18.55 -5.88
CA VAL A 11 -11.10 17.50 -6.21
C VAL A 11 -10.03 17.34 -5.14
N ASP A 12 -9.48 18.45 -4.61
CA ASP A 12 -8.46 18.39 -3.54
C ASP A 12 -8.99 17.75 -2.25
N ALA A 13 -10.30 17.90 -1.98
CA ALA A 13 -10.95 17.24 -0.84
C ALA A 13 -11.09 15.71 -1.02
N LEU A 14 -11.02 15.22 -2.26
CA LEU A 14 -11.15 13.78 -2.57
C LEU A 14 -9.82 13.03 -2.45
N VAL A 15 -8.70 13.73 -2.59
CA VAL A 15 -7.36 13.14 -2.47
C VAL A 15 -7.03 12.85 -1.00
N PRO A 16 -6.73 11.59 -0.63
CA PRO A 16 -6.23 11.27 0.70
C PRO A 16 -4.91 12.01 0.98
N LYS A 17 -4.72 12.50 2.21
CA LYS A 17 -3.47 13.13 2.63
C LYS A 17 -2.56 12.16 3.38
N SER A 18 -3.12 11.04 3.84
CA SER A 18 -2.42 9.98 4.56
C SER A 18 -3.07 8.62 4.28
N LEU A 19 -2.44 7.54 4.74
CA LEU A 19 -3.03 6.19 4.70
C LEU A 19 -4.35 6.11 5.50
N ASP A 20 -4.44 6.85 6.60
CA ASP A 20 -5.62 6.86 7.48
C ASP A 20 -6.84 7.52 6.80
N ASP A 21 -6.60 8.44 5.86
CA ASP A 21 -7.65 9.12 5.08
C ASP A 21 -8.25 8.26 3.95
N ILE A 22 -7.63 7.11 3.64
CA ILE A 22 -8.05 6.23 2.54
C ILE A 22 -9.36 5.52 2.90
N ILE A 23 -9.50 5.00 4.12
CA ILE A 23 -10.71 4.31 4.58
C ILE A 23 -11.67 5.35 5.17
N ARG A 24 -12.75 5.66 4.46
CA ARG A 24 -13.73 6.68 4.88
C ARG A 24 -15.03 6.08 5.43
N LYS A 25 -15.30 4.81 5.17
CA LYS A 25 -16.43 4.05 5.74
C LYS A 25 -15.90 2.87 6.54
N ASN A 26 -16.67 2.45 7.54
CA ASN A 26 -16.32 1.32 8.41
C ASN A 26 -14.94 1.49 9.10
N ARG A 27 -14.57 2.73 9.47
CA ARG A 27 -13.31 3.03 10.18
C ARG A 27 -13.23 2.38 11.57
N ASP A 28 -14.39 2.04 12.13
CA ASP A 28 -14.55 1.24 13.34
C ASP A 28 -14.23 -0.26 13.13
N LYS A 29 -14.17 -0.73 11.88
CA LYS A 29 -13.94 -2.13 11.52
C LYS A 29 -12.63 -2.37 10.80
N ALA A 30 -12.08 -1.36 10.13
CA ALA A 30 -10.85 -1.48 9.38
C ALA A 30 -9.98 -0.22 9.47
N ALA A 31 -8.68 -0.43 9.49
CA ALA A 31 -7.68 0.63 9.47
C ALA A 31 -6.56 0.32 8.47
N LEU A 32 -5.95 1.36 7.91
CA LEU A 32 -4.77 1.27 7.07
C LEU A 32 -3.67 2.15 7.67
N ARG A 33 -2.50 1.57 7.92
CA ARG A 33 -1.35 2.29 8.48
C ARG A 33 -0.03 1.73 7.98
N LEU A 34 1.08 2.39 8.31
CA LEU A 34 2.40 1.78 8.18
C LEU A 34 2.49 0.50 9.04
N THR A 35 3.19 -0.49 8.51
CA THR A 35 3.49 -1.73 9.25
C THR A 35 4.45 -1.42 10.39
N THR A 36 4.12 -1.95 11.56
CA THR A 36 4.89 -1.81 12.79
C THR A 36 6.12 -2.73 12.79
N PRO A 37 7.15 -2.42 13.60
CA PRO A 37 8.28 -3.33 13.80
C PRO A 37 7.86 -4.74 14.24
N GLU A 38 6.86 -4.85 15.11
CA GLU A 38 6.36 -6.13 15.64
C GLU A 38 5.76 -6.99 14.51
N GLU A 39 4.89 -6.41 13.67
CA GLU A 39 4.34 -7.11 12.50
C GLU A 39 5.43 -7.50 11.48
N MET A 40 6.46 -6.67 11.30
CA MET A 40 7.60 -7.03 10.45
C MET A 40 8.40 -8.19 11.03
N MET A 41 8.55 -8.27 12.37
CA MET A 41 9.23 -9.37 13.03
C MET A 41 8.50 -10.70 12.83
N GLU A 42 7.17 -10.70 12.83
CA GLU A 42 6.35 -11.89 12.57
C GLU A 42 6.56 -12.44 11.14
N LEU A 43 6.88 -11.57 10.19
CA LEU A 43 7.16 -11.95 8.80
C LEU A 43 8.63 -12.35 8.56
N ARG A 44 9.51 -12.18 9.54
CA ARG A 44 10.96 -12.35 9.33
C ARG A 44 11.30 -13.82 9.10
N GLN A 45 11.78 -14.13 7.91
CA GLN A 45 12.23 -15.48 7.54
C GLN A 45 13.44 -15.39 6.61
N LYS A 46 14.31 -16.41 6.64
CA LYS A 46 15.42 -16.50 5.67
C LYS A 46 14.86 -16.82 4.30
N ILE A 47 15.19 -15.99 3.32
CA ILE A 47 14.78 -16.21 1.93
C ILE A 47 15.98 -16.74 1.14
N PHE A 48 15.79 -17.83 0.40
CA PHE A 48 16.77 -18.30 -0.57
C PHE A 48 16.72 -17.40 -1.80
N PHE A 49 17.88 -16.91 -2.22
CA PHE A 49 17.95 -16.00 -3.35
C PHE A 49 17.53 -16.73 -4.64
N SER A 50 16.64 -16.09 -5.39
CA SER A 50 16.32 -16.41 -6.78
C SER A 50 16.14 -15.10 -7.55
N GLU A 51 15.94 -15.17 -8.86
CA GLU A 51 15.69 -13.98 -9.69
C GLU A 51 14.44 -13.23 -9.18
N PRO A 52 14.57 -11.97 -8.72
CA PRO A 52 13.42 -11.18 -8.29
C PRO A 52 12.54 -10.79 -9.47
N LYS A 53 11.22 -10.80 -9.28
CA LYS A 53 10.26 -10.34 -10.28
C LYS A 53 10.44 -8.85 -10.62
N ALA A 54 10.85 -8.07 -9.64
CA ALA A 54 11.17 -6.65 -9.76
C ALA A 54 11.97 -6.17 -8.55
N ILE A 55 12.64 -5.03 -8.72
CA ILE A 55 13.20 -4.24 -7.63
C ILE A 55 12.22 -3.11 -7.28
N MET A 56 11.90 -2.98 -6.00
CA MET A 56 10.94 -2.01 -5.46
C MET A 56 11.70 -0.87 -4.77
N ASP A 57 11.70 0.32 -5.38
CA ASP A 57 12.25 1.55 -4.79
C ASP A 57 11.14 2.39 -4.16
N GLU A 58 11.52 3.36 -3.32
CA GLU A 58 10.60 4.19 -2.52
C GLU A 58 9.55 3.34 -1.81
N TRP A 59 10.02 2.22 -1.27
CA TRP A 59 9.14 1.19 -0.76
C TRP A 59 8.79 1.40 0.71
N SER A 60 7.63 0.92 1.09
CA SER A 60 7.15 0.86 2.47
C SER A 60 6.27 -0.36 2.64
N LEU A 61 6.16 -0.86 3.86
CA LEU A 61 5.15 -1.85 4.21
C LEU A 61 3.93 -1.14 4.82
N ILE A 62 2.75 -1.48 4.30
CA ILE A 62 1.48 -0.98 4.83
C ILE A 62 0.66 -2.16 5.35
N SER A 63 -0.03 -1.94 6.47
CA SER A 63 -0.88 -2.92 7.14
C SER A 63 -2.35 -2.53 7.00
N MET A 64 -3.15 -3.43 6.48
CA MET A 64 -4.61 -3.38 6.59
C MET A 64 -5.04 -4.25 7.76
N ILE A 65 -5.77 -3.64 8.69
CA ILE A 65 -6.15 -4.27 9.95
C ILE A 65 -7.65 -4.40 9.96
N ARG A 66 -8.15 -5.58 10.32
CA ARG A 66 -9.55 -5.78 10.70
C ARG A 66 -9.67 -5.61 12.21
N LEU A 67 -10.27 -4.52 12.64
CA LEU A 67 -10.33 -4.12 14.05
C LEU A 67 -11.24 -5.02 14.89
N THR A 68 -12.14 -5.78 14.27
CA THR A 68 -13.07 -6.67 14.99
C THR A 68 -12.40 -7.88 15.62
N ASP A 69 -11.29 -8.37 15.05
CA ASP A 69 -10.57 -9.55 15.51
C ASP A 69 -9.05 -9.40 15.51
N GLY A 70 -8.55 -8.21 15.17
CA GLY A 70 -7.13 -7.91 15.12
C GLY A 70 -6.38 -8.56 13.96
N PHE A 71 -7.07 -9.11 12.96
CA PHE A 71 -6.42 -9.72 11.81
C PHE A 71 -5.66 -8.67 10.99
N VAL A 72 -4.38 -8.91 10.71
CA VAL A 72 -3.48 -8.00 9.98
C VAL A 72 -3.06 -8.62 8.65
N GLN A 73 -3.14 -7.83 7.58
CA GLN A 73 -2.51 -8.12 6.30
C GLN A 73 -1.48 -7.05 5.96
N VAL A 74 -0.24 -7.47 5.72
CA VAL A 74 0.86 -6.58 5.32
C VAL A 74 1.03 -6.61 3.82
N TYR A 75 1.20 -5.46 3.17
CA TYR A 75 1.46 -5.33 1.73
C TYR A 75 2.75 -4.55 1.49
N LEU A 76 3.43 -4.84 0.38
CA LEU A 76 4.54 -4.03 -0.11
C LEU A 76 4.00 -2.99 -1.09
N LEU A 77 4.20 -1.72 -0.75
CA LEU A 77 3.97 -0.58 -1.63
C LEU A 77 5.32 -0.02 -2.08
N GLY A 78 5.45 0.31 -3.36
CA GLY A 78 6.62 1.03 -3.86
C GLY A 78 6.59 1.21 -5.37
N ASN A 79 7.67 1.73 -5.91
CA ASN A 79 7.85 1.97 -7.33
C ASN A 79 8.68 0.84 -7.93
N ILE A 80 8.25 0.32 -9.08
CA ILE A 80 9.08 -0.62 -9.81
C ILE A 80 10.25 0.15 -10.42
N ARG A 81 11.48 -0.22 -10.08
CA ARG A 81 12.69 0.41 -10.63
C ARG A 81 12.64 0.46 -12.15
N GLY A 82 12.93 1.63 -12.70
CA GLY A 82 12.92 1.86 -14.15
C GLY A 82 11.52 1.97 -14.77
N LYS A 83 10.46 2.05 -13.96
CA LYS A 83 9.07 2.28 -14.42
C LYS A 83 8.42 3.40 -13.62
N THR A 84 7.49 4.10 -14.24
CA THR A 84 6.67 5.15 -13.60
C THR A 84 5.44 4.57 -12.88
N ILE A 85 5.50 3.29 -12.50
CA ILE A 85 4.36 2.54 -11.96
C ILE A 85 4.57 2.29 -10.47
N HIS A 86 3.67 2.84 -9.66
CA HIS A 86 3.42 2.41 -8.29
C HIS A 86 2.78 1.03 -8.27
N ARG A 87 3.21 0.20 -7.34
CA ARG A 87 2.69 -1.14 -7.14
C ARG A 87 2.42 -1.38 -5.67
N LEU A 88 1.23 -1.90 -5.41
CA LEU A 88 0.86 -2.56 -4.16
C LEU A 88 0.78 -4.06 -4.42
N THR A 89 1.55 -4.86 -3.69
CA THR A 89 1.58 -6.31 -3.87
C THR A 89 0.41 -7.00 -3.19
N SER A 90 0.22 -8.30 -3.46
CA SER A 90 -0.54 -9.15 -2.53
C SER A 90 0.17 -9.26 -1.17
N THR A 91 -0.51 -9.85 -0.20
CA THR A 91 -0.04 -9.96 1.20
C THR A 91 1.38 -10.51 1.27
N VAL A 92 2.25 -9.83 2.00
CA VAL A 92 3.60 -10.28 2.33
C VAL A 92 3.53 -11.51 3.22
N GLN A 93 4.32 -12.53 2.92
CA GLN A 93 4.40 -13.77 3.71
C GLN A 93 5.76 -13.90 4.40
N GLN A 94 6.82 -13.40 3.76
CA GLN A 94 8.18 -13.52 4.27
C GLN A 94 8.97 -12.27 3.92
N ILE A 95 9.82 -11.83 4.86
CA ILE A 95 10.79 -10.77 4.64
C ILE A 95 12.17 -11.17 5.16
N ASP A 96 13.20 -10.90 4.35
CA ASP A 96 14.61 -11.05 4.69
C ASP A 96 15.28 -9.70 4.48
N LEU A 97 15.30 -8.86 5.53
CA LEU A 97 15.89 -7.52 5.48
C LEU A 97 17.42 -7.55 5.35
N ASP A 98 18.07 -8.63 5.77
CA ASP A 98 19.53 -8.77 5.63
C ASP A 98 19.91 -8.93 4.15
N LYS A 99 19.05 -9.59 3.36
CA LYS A 99 19.19 -9.72 1.90
C LYS A 99 18.36 -8.74 1.08
N GLN A 100 17.55 -7.91 1.73
CA GLN A 100 16.61 -7.01 1.08
C GLN A 100 15.65 -7.77 0.13
N LEU A 101 15.05 -8.86 0.60
CA LEU A 101 14.12 -9.69 -0.17
C LEU A 101 12.76 -9.82 0.51
N LEU A 102 11.72 -10.00 -0.30
CA LEU A 102 10.35 -10.17 0.17
C LEU A 102 9.59 -11.18 -0.71
N ILE A 103 8.85 -12.11 -0.10
CA ILE A 103 7.94 -13.03 -0.79
C ILE A 103 6.50 -12.69 -0.42
N THR A 104 5.65 -12.68 -1.43
CA THR A 104 4.21 -12.41 -1.31
C THR A 104 3.40 -13.70 -1.37
N GLN A 105 2.13 -13.64 -0.99
CA GLN A 105 1.17 -14.76 -1.02
C GLN A 105 1.02 -15.37 -2.42
N SER A 106 1.26 -14.58 -3.47
CA SER A 106 1.28 -15.06 -4.86
C SER A 106 2.53 -15.86 -5.23
N GLY A 107 3.48 -16.02 -4.32
CA GLY A 107 4.81 -16.60 -4.58
C GLY A 107 5.78 -15.67 -5.31
N SER A 108 5.39 -14.42 -5.59
CA SER A 108 6.30 -13.46 -6.23
C SER A 108 7.38 -13.01 -5.24
N LEU A 109 8.65 -13.15 -5.65
CA LEU A 109 9.83 -12.59 -4.99
C LEU A 109 10.09 -11.16 -5.48
N TYR A 110 10.32 -10.23 -4.57
CA TYR A 110 10.73 -8.86 -4.85
C TYR A 110 12.04 -8.56 -4.13
N GLN A 111 12.89 -7.74 -4.77
CA GLN A 111 14.05 -7.14 -4.12
C GLN A 111 13.67 -5.75 -3.62
N LEU A 112 14.05 -5.44 -2.40
CA LEU A 112 13.87 -4.14 -1.78
C LEU A 112 15.03 -3.24 -2.17
N GLY A 113 14.72 -2.13 -2.83
CA GLY A 113 15.66 -1.09 -3.20
C GLY A 113 15.74 -0.01 -2.14
N LYS A 114 15.74 1.26 -2.56
CA LYS A 114 15.74 2.39 -1.63
C LYS A 114 14.40 2.42 -0.86
N PRO A 115 14.39 2.46 0.48
CA PRO A 115 13.14 2.65 1.23
C PRO A 115 12.55 4.04 0.95
N LEU A 116 11.25 4.18 1.17
CA LEU A 116 10.57 5.47 1.18
C LEU A 116 11.16 6.35 2.30
N ASP A 117 11.40 7.62 1.98
CA ASP A 117 11.84 8.63 2.95
C ASP A 117 10.65 9.57 3.22
N GLY A 118 10.08 9.49 4.43
CA GLY A 118 8.91 10.28 4.83
C GLY A 118 7.56 9.63 4.52
N GLU A 119 6.54 10.47 4.30
CA GLU A 119 5.16 10.05 4.03
C GLU A 119 4.92 9.72 2.56
N HIS A 120 3.86 8.94 2.28
CA HIS A 120 3.45 8.62 0.92
C HIS A 120 3.00 9.87 0.16
N GLY A 121 3.57 10.04 -1.03
CA GLY A 121 3.12 11.08 -1.94
C GLY A 121 1.71 10.82 -2.47
N MET A 122 1.05 11.87 -2.97
CA MET A 122 -0.29 11.84 -3.54
C MET A 122 -0.50 10.67 -4.52
N HIS A 123 0.44 10.46 -5.45
CA HIS A 123 0.30 9.40 -6.47
C HIS A 123 0.33 7.99 -5.90
N GLN A 124 1.09 7.75 -4.81
CA GLN A 124 1.10 6.47 -4.11
C GLN A 124 -0.25 6.24 -3.40
N LEU A 125 -0.79 7.26 -2.74
CA LEU A 125 -2.10 7.18 -2.08
C LEU A 125 -3.22 6.90 -3.10
N MET A 126 -3.22 7.60 -4.25
CA MET A 126 -4.14 7.34 -5.34
C MET A 126 -4.01 5.92 -5.91
N ALA A 127 -2.78 5.41 -6.04
CA ALA A 127 -2.54 4.04 -6.51
C ALA A 127 -3.13 3.00 -5.54
N ILE A 128 -2.97 3.18 -4.23
CA ILE A 128 -3.62 2.31 -3.22
C ILE A 128 -5.14 2.31 -3.42
N CYS A 129 -5.73 3.50 -3.57
CA CYS A 129 -7.16 3.64 -3.77
C CYS A 129 -7.66 2.88 -5.01
N ALA A 130 -7.00 3.06 -6.16
CA ALA A 130 -7.36 2.37 -7.41
C ALA A 130 -7.21 0.84 -7.30
N ILE A 131 -6.14 0.38 -6.63
CA ILE A 131 -5.90 -1.05 -6.42
C ILE A 131 -6.93 -1.66 -5.49
N PHE A 132 -7.33 -0.98 -4.41
CA PHE A 132 -8.37 -1.46 -3.50
C PHE A 132 -9.74 -1.59 -4.18
N HIS A 133 -10.05 -0.71 -5.13
CA HIS A 133 -11.23 -0.87 -5.99
C HIS A 133 -11.11 -2.08 -6.91
N THR A 134 -9.93 -2.31 -7.50
CA THR A 134 -9.68 -3.48 -8.37
C THR A 134 -9.77 -4.79 -7.59
N TRP A 135 -9.40 -4.80 -6.31
CA TRP A 135 -9.56 -5.96 -5.41
C TRP A 135 -10.99 -6.12 -4.86
N GLY A 136 -11.90 -5.18 -5.14
CA GLY A 136 -13.29 -5.23 -4.70
C GLY A 136 -13.56 -4.71 -3.28
N PHE A 137 -12.55 -4.17 -2.58
CA PHE A 137 -12.70 -3.61 -1.24
C PHE A 137 -13.13 -2.14 -1.24
N GLY A 138 -12.87 -1.42 -2.33
CA GLY A 138 -12.98 0.04 -2.38
C GLY A 138 -14.35 0.56 -1.95
N ASN A 139 -15.44 0.04 -2.52
CA ASN A 139 -16.80 0.45 -2.16
C ASN A 139 -17.17 0.15 -0.70
N PHE A 140 -16.77 -1.01 -0.19
CA PHE A 140 -17.07 -1.43 1.18
C PHE A 140 -16.36 -0.54 2.22
N LEU A 141 -15.12 -0.15 1.95
CA LEU A 141 -14.29 0.69 2.81
C LEU A 141 -14.50 2.20 2.58
N GLY A 142 -15.32 2.58 1.59
CA GLY A 142 -15.52 3.98 1.23
C GLY A 142 -14.25 4.65 0.68
N VAL A 143 -13.40 3.87 0.01
CA VAL A 143 -12.15 4.35 -0.57
C VAL A 143 -12.45 5.29 -1.74
N PRO A 144 -11.81 6.47 -1.82
CA PRO A 144 -11.96 7.36 -2.96
C PRO A 144 -11.68 6.64 -4.28
N GLN A 145 -12.47 6.91 -5.31
CA GLN A 145 -12.32 6.26 -6.60
C GLN A 145 -11.36 7.07 -7.48
N PHE A 146 -10.26 6.42 -7.86
CA PHE A 146 -9.32 6.93 -8.85
C PHE A 146 -9.12 5.87 -9.93
N PHE A 147 -8.84 6.32 -11.15
CA PHE A 147 -8.48 5.46 -12.26
C PHE A 147 -6.97 5.53 -12.43
N TYR A 148 -6.33 4.36 -12.46
CA TYR A 148 -4.88 4.19 -12.51
C TYR A 148 -4.52 3.25 -13.66
#